data_AF-A0A2N2S312-F1
#
_entry.id   AF-A0A2N2S312-F1
#
_cell.length_a   1.000
_cell.length_b   1.000
_cell.length_c   1.000
_cell.angle_alpha   90.00
_cell.angle_beta   90.00
_cell.angle_gamma   90.00
#
_symmetry.space_group_name_H-M   'P 1'
#
loop_
_entity.id
_entity.type
_entity.pdbx_description
1 polymer ?
#
loop_
_entity_poly.entity_id
_entity_poly.type
_entity_poly.pdbx_seq_one_letter_code
_entity_poly.pdbx_strand_id
1 'polypeptide(L)'
;MNSRLEAATVVPVPGQSLLDRIIDESRVARSPVERDRARDIIGELAEQVLQGELVVSENLAASIDVRIAELDRLISAQLSEIMHA
;
A
#
# COMPACT_ATOMS: atom_id res chain seq x y z
N MET A 1 10.06 4.59 28.32
CA MET A 1 10.22 3.76 27.11
C MET A 1 8.97 3.93 26.24
N ASN A 2 8.73 5.17 25.76
CA ASN A 2 7.59 5.46 24.88
C ASN A 2 8.15 6.20 23.66
N SER A 3 8.75 5.41 22.76
CA SER A 3 9.11 5.84 21.41
C SER A 3 7.80 6.01 20.63
N ARG A 4 7.16 7.18 20.80
CA ARG A 4 6.08 7.61 19.92
C ARG A 4 6.65 7.68 18.51
N LEU A 5 6.01 6.99 17.57
CA LEU A 5 6.17 7.15 16.13
C LEU A 5 6.29 8.64 15.82
N GLU A 6 7.49 9.05 15.42
CA GLU A 6 7.78 10.39 14.94
C GLU A 6 7.13 10.47 13.56
N ALA A 7 5.88 10.93 13.52
CA ALA A 7 5.21 11.24 12.26
C ALA A 7 6.10 12.24 11.52
N ALA A 8 6.62 11.83 10.35
CA ALA A 8 7.43 12.67 9.50
C ALA A 8 6.73 14.03 9.36
N THR A 9 7.35 15.10 9.86
CA THR A 9 6.81 16.45 9.74
C THR A 9 6.99 16.89 8.29
N VAL A 10 6.00 16.57 7.46
CA VAL A 10 5.95 16.96 6.06
C VAL A 10 5.50 18.41 5.96
N VAL A 11 6.41 19.31 5.56
CA VAL A 11 6.13 20.75 5.41
C VAL A 11 5.31 20.97 4.14
N PRO A 12 4.03 21.37 4.19
CA PRO A 12 3.17 21.45 3.00
C PRO A 12 3.63 22.57 2.04
N VAL A 13 4.06 22.20 0.83
CA VAL A 13 4.11 23.07 -0.35
C VAL A 13 2.67 23.44 -0.74
N PRO A 14 2.34 24.74 -0.86
CA PRO A 14 1.00 25.18 -1.23
C PRO A 14 0.54 24.56 -2.56
N GLY A 15 -0.58 23.85 -2.54
CA GLY A 15 -1.20 23.26 -3.74
C GLY A 15 -0.80 21.81 -4.07
N GLN A 16 0.13 21.20 -3.33
CA GLN A 16 0.50 19.79 -3.51
C GLN A 16 -0.10 18.94 -2.38
N SER A 17 -0.85 17.88 -2.71
CA SER A 17 -1.41 17.00 -1.68
C SER A 17 -0.30 16.20 -0.98
N LEU A 18 -0.54 15.81 0.28
CA LEU A 18 0.38 14.95 1.03
C LEU A 18 0.66 13.64 0.28
N LEU A 19 -0.38 13.07 -0.34
CA LEU A 19 -0.29 11.83 -1.11
C LEU A 19 0.57 12.00 -2.38
N ASP A 20 0.48 13.15 -3.06
CA ASP A 20 1.38 13.45 -4.20
C ASP A 20 2.83 13.45 -3.79
N ARG A 21 3.14 14.01 -2.62
CA ARG A 21 4.50 14.10 -2.13
C ARG A 21 5.05 12.75 -1.68
N ILE A 22 4.22 11.91 -1.05
CA ILE A 22 4.58 10.53 -0.72
C ILE A 22 4.94 9.74 -1.99
N ILE A 23 4.17 9.90 -3.07
CA ILE A 23 4.47 9.25 -4.35
C ILE A 23 5.82 9.75 -4.91
N ASP A 24 6.06 11.06 -4.88
CA ASP A 24 7.32 11.67 -5.31
C ASP A 24 8.53 11.12 -4.53
N GLU A 25 8.41 11.03 -3.21
CA GLU A 25 9.48 10.56 -2.31
C GLU A 25 9.73 9.05 -2.41
N SER A 26 8.68 8.26 -2.70
CA SER A 26 8.78 6.79 -2.82
C SER A 26 9.64 6.33 -4.00
N ARG A 27 9.81 7.18 -5.03
CA ARG A 27 10.47 6.86 -6.31
C ARG A 27 9.89 5.63 -7.04
N VAL A 28 8.66 5.21 -6.69
CA VAL A 28 7.99 4.01 -7.22
C VAL A 28 7.49 4.21 -8.66
N ALA A 29 7.20 5.45 -9.06
CA ALA A 29 6.63 5.76 -10.37
C ALA A 29 7.58 6.60 -11.22
N ARG A 30 8.00 6.07 -12.39
CA ARG A 30 8.87 6.78 -13.35
C ARG A 30 8.08 7.38 -14.51
N SER A 31 6.88 6.85 -14.77
CA SER A 31 5.95 7.31 -15.80
C SER A 31 4.66 7.88 -15.20
N PRO A 32 3.90 8.70 -15.94
CA PRO A 32 2.60 9.21 -15.49
C PRO A 32 1.60 8.09 -15.15
N VAL A 33 1.56 7.03 -15.95
CA VAL A 33 0.66 5.88 -15.74
C VAL A 33 1.00 5.14 -14.45
N GLU A 34 2.29 4.92 -14.17
CA GLU A 34 2.73 4.32 -12.90
C GLU A 34 2.39 5.23 -11.72
N ARG A 35 2.41 6.55 -11.92
CA ARG A 35 2.10 7.54 -10.89
C ARG A 35 0.63 7.50 -10.50
N ASP A 36 -0.27 7.42 -11.48
CA ASP A 36 -1.71 7.27 -11.25
C ASP A 36 -2.01 5.94 -10.55
N ARG A 37 -1.39 4.85 -11.01
CA ARG A 37 -1.50 3.55 -10.32
C ARG A 37 -0.99 3.61 -8.88
N ALA A 38 0.15 4.27 -8.64
CA ALA A 38 0.70 4.40 -7.29
C ALA A 38 -0.22 5.23 -6.38
N ARG A 39 -0.85 6.28 -6.93
CA ARG A 39 -1.88 7.06 -6.24
C ARG A 39 -3.03 6.19 -5.79
N ASP A 40 -3.57 5.36 -6.68
CA ASP A 40 -4.70 4.50 -6.38
C ASP A 40 -4.35 3.50 -5.27
N ILE A 41 -3.21 2.83 -5.39
CA ILE A 41 -2.76 1.82 -4.41
C ILE A 41 -2.53 2.43 -3.02
N ILE A 42 -1.82 3.56 -2.95
CA ILE A 42 -1.51 4.22 -1.68
C ILE A 42 -2.76 4.86 -1.07
N GLY A 43 -3.65 5.40 -1.90
CA GLY A 43 -4.93 5.96 -1.48
C GLY A 43 -5.84 4.92 -0.85
N GLU A 44 -6.01 3.78 -1.52
CA GLU A 44 -6.77 2.63 -1.02
C GLU A 44 -6.22 2.13 0.32
N LEU A 45 -4.89 2.00 0.43
CA LEU A 45 -4.25 1.59 1.69
C LEU A 45 -4.52 2.58 2.83
N ALA A 46 -4.43 3.88 2.54
CA ALA A 46 -4.72 4.92 3.53
C ALA A 46 -6.18 4.88 3.97
N GLU A 47 -7.11 4.64 3.05
CA GLU A 47 -8.54 4.50 3.35
C GLU A 47 -8.82 3.28 4.23
N GLN A 48 -8.25 2.11 3.90
CA GLN A 48 -8.40 0.88 4.70
C GLN A 48 -7.86 1.04 6.13
N VAL A 49 -6.75 1.78 6.29
CA VAL A 49 -6.20 2.14 7.61
C VAL A 49 -7.16 3.06 8.38
N LEU A 50 -7.73 4.08 7.71
CA LEU A 50 -8.69 4.99 8.33
C LEU A 50 -10.01 4.31 8.72
N GLN A 51 -10.44 3.32 7.95
CA GLN A 51 -11.61 2.48 8.25
C GLN A 51 -11.36 1.48 9.38
N GLY A 52 -10.10 1.32 9.83
CA GLY A 52 -9.73 0.41 10.92
C GLY A 52 -9.62 -1.05 10.50
N GLU A 53 -9.59 -1.34 9.20
CA GLU A 53 -9.44 -2.70 8.66
C GLU A 53 -7.99 -3.20 8.77
N LEU A 54 -7.03 -2.27 8.91
CA LEU A 54 -5.61 -2.55 9.03
C LEU A 54 -5.02 -1.94 10.31
N VAL A 55 -4.33 -2.77 11.09
CA VAL A 55 -3.55 -2.33 12.24
C VAL A 55 -2.17 -1.89 11.77
N VAL A 56 -1.90 -0.59 11.84
CA VAL A 56 -0.55 -0.06 11.56
C VAL A 56 0.41 -0.54 12.64
N SER A 57 1.37 -1.37 12.25
CA SER A 57 2.42 -1.90 13.11
C SER A 57 3.72 -2.06 12.32
N GLU A 58 4.85 -2.25 13.01
CA GLU A 58 6.14 -2.55 12.35
C GLU A 58 6.06 -3.81 11.48
N ASN A 59 5.11 -4.72 11.77
CA ASN A 59 4.89 -5.96 11.04
C ASN A 59 3.82 -5.84 9.94
N LEU A 60 3.36 -4.63 9.60
CA LEU A 60 2.33 -4.44 8.57
C LEU A 60 2.78 -5.02 7.22
N ALA A 61 4.03 -4.76 6.81
CA ALA A 61 4.59 -5.31 5.58
C ALA A 61 4.54 -6.85 5.57
N ALA A 62 5.01 -7.49 6.65
CA ALA A 62 4.95 -8.94 6.80
C ALA A 62 3.50 -9.48 6.79
N SER A 63 2.54 -8.72 7.33
CA SER A 63 1.12 -9.07 7.32
C SER A 63 0.53 -9.04 5.90
N ILE A 64 0.96 -8.06 5.09
CA ILE A 64 0.60 -7.96 3.67
C ILE A 64 1.22 -9.11 2.88
N ASP A 65 2.48 -9.45 3.12
CA ASP A 65 3.16 -10.57 2.44
C ASP A 65 2.44 -11.90 2.68
N VAL A 66 1.99 -12.16 3.92
CA VAL A 66 1.19 -13.35 4.25
C VAL A 66 -0.13 -13.38 3.49
N ARG A 67 -0.82 -12.23 3.36
CA ARG A 67 -2.06 -12.14 2.59
C ARG A 67 -1.83 -12.37 1.10
N ILE A 68 -0.76 -11.83 0.54
CA ILE A 68 -0.39 -12.05 -0.87
C ILE A 68 -0.16 -13.55 -1.11
N ALA A 69 0.59 -14.23 -0.25
CA ALA A 69 0.84 -15.66 -0.38
C ALA A 69 -0.46 -16.49 -0.35
N GLU A 70 -1.43 -16.13 0.49
CA GLU A 70 -2.72 -16.80 0.52
C GLU A 70 -3.55 -16.52 -0.74
N LEU A 71 -3.54 -15.28 -1.24
CA LEU A 71 -4.19 -14.94 -2.52
C LEU A 71 -3.57 -15.74 -3.68
N ASP A 72 -2.25 -15.82 -3.75
CA ASP A 72 -1.53 -16.59 -4.77
C ASP A 72 -1.92 -18.07 -4.73
N ARG A 73 -2.05 -18.64 -3.52
CA ARG A 73 -2.50 -20.03 -3.34
C ARG A 73 -3.92 -20.23 -3.86
N LEU A 74 -4.86 -19.35 -3.50
CA LEU A 74 -6.26 -19.43 -3.90
C LEU A 74 -6.43 -19.28 -5.43
N ILE A 75 -5.75 -18.29 -6.02
CA ILE A 75 -5.77 -18.05 -7.45
C ILE A 75 -5.15 -19.22 -8.21
N SER A 76 -4.01 -19.73 -7.73
CA SER A 76 -3.35 -20.89 -8.34
C SER A 76 -4.24 -22.13 -8.33
N ALA A 77 -4.92 -22.40 -7.21
CA ALA A 77 -5.86 -23.51 -7.11
C ALA A 77 -7.01 -23.36 -8.12
N GLN A 78 -7.63 -22.18 -8.21
CA GLN A 78 -8.70 -21.92 -9.17
C GLN A 78 -8.23 -22.05 -10.62
N LEU A 79 -7.04 -21.55 -10.93
CA LEU A 79 -6.46 -21.69 -12.26
C LEU A 79 -6.17 -23.15 -12.60
N SER A 80 -5.66 -23.94 -11.65
CA SER A 80 -5.43 -25.38 -11.83
C SER A 80 -6.73 -26.12 -12.16
N GLU A 81 -7.82 -25.85 -11.44
CA GLU A 81 -9.15 -26.40 -11.73
C GLU A 81 -9.60 -26.07 -13.16
N ILE A 82 -9.44 -24.82 -13.60
CA ILE A 82 -9.84 -24.39 -14.95
C ILE A 82 -8.97 -25.05 -16.04
N MET A 83 -7.66 -25.16 -15.82
CA MET A 83 -6.71 -25.65 -16.82
C MET A 83 -6.72 -27.19 -16.99
N HIS A 84 -7.17 -27.93 -15.97
CA HIS A 84 -7.19 -29.39 -15.95
C HIS A 84 -8.61 -29.98 -16.02
N ALA A 85 -9.62 -29.14 -16.27
CA ALA A 85 -11.01 -29.55 -16.50
C ALA A 85 -11.28 -30.03 -17.93
#